data_AF-A0A7K4GYX0-F1
#
_entry.id   AF-A0A7K4GYX0-F1
#
_cell.length_a   1.000
_cell.length_b   1.000
_cell.length_c   1.000
_cell.angle_alpha   90.00
_cell.angle_beta   90.00
_cell.angle_gamma   90.00
#
_symmetry.space_group_name_H-M   'P 1'
#
loop_
_entity.id
_entity.type
_entity.pdbx_description
1 polymer ?
#
loop_
_entity_poly.entity_id
_entity_poly.type
_entity_poly.pdbx_seq_one_letter_code
_entity_poly.pdbx_strand_id
1 'polypeptide(L)'
;MLDIILIQHVDTGTNLLEYHQDHTTFNMKHSDIFSGFLNAIQSIMSKELDIGTVILITTKGKRGHNCIIVPRHPISVIVLCDQEDPIDLWREFGEEIAERFLEMFGKNYIHEKVDQFKKFAEVIKVMCMGSKYCE
;
A
#
# COMPACT_ATOMS: atom_id res chain seq x y z
N MET A 1 9.73 7.80 8.60
CA MET A 1 8.96 8.66 7.70
C MET A 1 8.23 7.82 6.65
N LEU A 2 7.02 8.21 6.28
CA LEU A 2 6.26 7.62 5.18
C LEU A 2 6.87 8.01 3.83
N ASP A 3 6.97 7.06 2.91
CA ASP A 3 7.37 7.35 1.52
C ASP A 3 6.18 7.19 0.57
N ILE A 4 5.55 6.01 0.61
CA ILE A 4 4.57 5.59 -0.40
C ILE A 4 3.39 4.90 0.25
N ILE A 5 2.21 5.19 -0.28
CA ILE A 5 1.01 4.37 -0.10
C ILE A 5 0.58 3.85 -1.47
N LEU A 6 0.46 2.53 -1.60
CA LEU A 6 -0.10 1.88 -2.79
C LEU A 6 -1.41 1.20 -2.42
N ILE A 7 -2.43 1.38 -3.25
CA ILE A 7 -3.67 0.61 -3.16
C ILE A 7 -3.71 -0.33 -4.37
N GLN A 8 -3.77 -1.63 -4.11
CA GLN A 8 -3.75 -2.66 -5.14
C GLN A 8 -5.03 -3.49 -5.13
N HIS A 9 -5.46 -3.95 -6.30
CA HIS A 9 -6.48 -4.97 -6.41
C HIS A 9 -5.87 -6.35 -6.13
N VAL A 10 -6.45 -7.10 -5.19
CA VAL A 10 -5.84 -8.34 -4.68
C VAL A 10 -5.68 -9.42 -5.75
N ASP A 11 -6.70 -9.59 -6.60
CA ASP A 11 -6.73 -10.74 -7.52
C ASP A 11 -5.84 -10.55 -8.76
N THR A 12 -5.64 -9.29 -9.16
CA THR A 12 -4.87 -8.95 -10.37
C THR A 12 -3.53 -8.29 -10.07
N GLY A 13 -3.35 -7.80 -8.84
CA GLY A 13 -2.20 -7.01 -8.44
C GLY A 13 -2.11 -5.65 -9.14
N THR A 14 -3.21 -5.18 -9.74
CA THR A 14 -3.26 -3.88 -10.42
C THR A 14 -3.16 -2.76 -9.39
N ASN A 15 -2.22 -1.82 -9.59
CA ASN A 15 -2.15 -0.59 -8.81
C ASN A 15 -3.37 0.29 -9.15
N LEU A 16 -4.26 0.47 -8.18
CA LEU A 16 -5.45 1.31 -8.29
C LEU A 16 -5.11 2.77 -8.01
N LEU A 17 -4.19 3.01 -7.07
CA LEU A 17 -3.73 4.32 -6.68
C LEU A 17 -2.32 4.26 -6.10
N GLU A 18 -1.53 5.30 -6.37
CA GLU A 18 -0.25 5.54 -5.73
C GLU A 18 -0.22 6.94 -5.15
N TYR A 19 0.21 7.05 -3.91
CA TYR A 19 0.42 8.32 -3.23
C TYR A 19 1.88 8.36 -2.74
N HIS A 20 2.58 9.43 -3.10
CA HIS A 20 3.99 9.63 -2.79
C HIS A 20 4.13 10.89 -1.95
N GLN A 21 4.99 10.84 -0.94
CA GLN A 21 5.43 12.05 -0.25
C GLN A 21 6.45 12.82 -1.10
N ASP A 22 6.53 14.14 -0.91
CA ASP A 22 7.35 15.04 -1.75
C ASP A 22 8.85 14.70 -1.75
N HIS A 23 9.36 14.10 -0.67
CA HIS A 23 10.77 13.68 -0.56
C HIS A 23 11.07 12.33 -1.25
N THR A 24 10.06 11.65 -1.78
CA THR A 24 10.20 10.29 -2.30
C THR A 24 10.84 10.29 -3.69
N THR A 25 11.93 9.54 -3.87
CA THR A 25 12.64 9.40 -5.17
C THR A 25 12.11 8.26 -6.04
N PHE A 26 11.03 7.62 -5.61
CA PHE A 26 10.41 6.50 -6.30
C PHE A 26 9.64 6.99 -7.51
N ASN A 27 9.84 6.35 -8.67
CA ASN A 27 9.14 6.70 -9.91
C ASN A 27 8.12 5.60 -10.27
N MET A 28 7.21 5.89 -11.19
CA MET A 28 6.16 4.94 -11.60
C MET A 28 6.70 3.57 -12.03
N LYS A 29 7.86 3.50 -12.70
CA LYS A 29 8.45 2.22 -13.13
C LYS A 29 8.86 1.34 -11.95
N HIS A 30 9.24 1.93 -10.82
CA HIS A 30 9.58 1.19 -9.62
C HIS A 30 8.33 0.58 -8.97
N SER A 31 7.16 1.22 -9.13
CA SER A 31 5.91 0.72 -8.58
C SER A 31 5.45 -0.54 -9.29
N ASP A 32 5.49 -0.56 -10.63
CA ASP A 32 5.17 -1.75 -11.42
C ASP A 32 6.06 -2.96 -11.04
N ILE A 33 7.37 -2.71 -10.87
CA ILE A 33 8.34 -3.74 -10.44
C ILE A 33 7.99 -4.25 -9.04
N PHE A 34 7.67 -3.34 -8.13
CA PHE A 34 7.34 -3.66 -6.75
C PHE A 34 6.03 -4.46 -6.64
N SER A 35 5.00 -4.09 -7.39
CA SER A 35 3.75 -4.84 -7.49
C SER A 35 3.99 -6.25 -8.03
N GLY A 36 4.78 -6.38 -9.10
CA GLY A 36 5.17 -7.68 -9.64
C GLY A 36 5.88 -8.56 -8.61
N PHE A 37 6.80 -7.98 -7.84
CA PHE A 37 7.51 -8.65 -6.76
C PHE A 37 6.56 -9.12 -5.64
N LEU A 38 5.68 -8.24 -5.17
CA LEU A 38 4.70 -8.59 -4.12
C LEU A 38 3.75 -9.70 -4.58
N ASN A 39 3.23 -9.63 -5.80
CA ASN A 39 2.36 -10.66 -6.37
C ASN A 39 3.06 -12.03 -6.42
N ALA A 40 4.32 -12.04 -6.86
CA ALA A 40 5.10 -13.28 -6.93
C ALA A 40 5.28 -13.90 -5.54
N ILE A 41 5.65 -13.10 -4.54
CA ILE A 41 5.79 -13.57 -3.15
C ILE A 41 4.46 -14.08 -2.61
N GLN A 42 3.38 -13.30 -2.74
CA GLN A 42 2.06 -13.71 -2.24
C GLN A 42 1.58 -15.00 -2.90
N SER A 43 1.80 -15.16 -4.21
CA SER A 43 1.44 -16.39 -4.92
C SER A 43 2.20 -17.60 -4.39
N ILE A 44 3.51 -17.47 -4.14
CA ILE A 44 4.31 -18.57 -3.57
C ILE A 44 3.78 -18.94 -2.17
N MET A 45 3.56 -17.94 -1.32
CA MET A 45 3.17 -18.17 0.08
C MET A 45 1.77 -18.78 0.20
N SER A 46 0.81 -18.31 -0.61
CA SER A 46 -0.59 -18.74 -0.52
C SER A 46 -0.94 -19.97 -1.35
N LYS A 47 -0.34 -20.16 -2.54
CA LYS A 47 -0.71 -21.26 -3.45
C LYS A 47 0.24 -22.44 -3.41
N GLU A 48 1.55 -22.17 -3.38
CA GLU A 48 2.57 -23.23 -3.48
C GLU A 48 2.92 -23.81 -2.11
N LEU A 49 3.00 -22.94 -1.09
CA LEU A 49 3.42 -23.32 0.25
C LEU A 49 2.25 -23.42 1.25
N ASP A 50 1.14 -22.74 0.99
CA ASP A 50 -0.03 -22.64 1.88
C ASP A 50 0.33 -22.26 3.33
N ILE A 51 1.21 -21.27 3.49
CA ILE A 51 1.69 -20.79 4.80
C ILE A 51 1.13 -19.41 5.17
N GLY A 52 0.06 -18.99 4.51
CA GLY A 52 -0.64 -17.73 4.75
C GLY A 52 -0.19 -16.59 3.84
N THR A 53 -0.39 -15.36 4.31
CA THR A 53 -0.24 -14.12 3.54
C THR A 53 0.89 -13.27 4.10
N VAL A 54 1.70 -12.67 3.24
CA VAL A 54 2.75 -11.74 3.70
C VAL A 54 2.08 -10.43 4.13
N ILE A 55 2.31 -10.03 5.38
CA ILE A 55 1.78 -8.79 5.95
C ILE A 55 2.88 -7.75 6.27
N LEU A 56 4.14 -8.15 6.21
CA LEU A 56 5.29 -7.30 6.52
C LEU A 56 6.54 -7.78 5.78
N ILE A 57 7.25 -6.87 5.14
CA ILE A 57 8.59 -7.08 4.59
C ILE A 57 9.49 -5.97 5.15
N THR A 58 10.57 -6.34 5.83
CA THR A 58 11.51 -5.36 6.42
C THR A 58 12.88 -5.51 5.79
N THR A 59 13.47 -4.38 5.41
CA THR A 59 14.86 -4.27 4.98
C THR A 59 15.69 -3.60 6.07
N LYS A 60 16.97 -3.95 6.18
CA LYS A 60 17.90 -3.38 7.17
C LYS A 60 19.00 -2.58 6.50
N GLY A 61 19.44 -1.50 7.16
CA GLY A 61 20.59 -0.71 6.74
C GLY A 61 20.39 0.78 7.04
N LYS A 62 21.28 1.65 6.53
CA LYS A 62 21.15 3.11 6.68
C LYS A 62 19.89 3.69 6.01
N ARG A 63 19.28 2.93 5.11
CA ARG A 63 18.03 3.23 4.39
C ARG A 63 17.09 2.02 4.49
N GLY A 64 17.02 1.38 5.65
CA GLY A 64 16.09 0.28 5.87
C GLY A 64 14.66 0.81 5.91
N HIS A 65 13.73 0.03 5.39
CA HIS A 65 12.31 0.35 5.30
C HIS A 65 11.46 -0.84 5.73
N ASN A 66 10.27 -0.54 6.23
CA ASN A 66 9.17 -1.45 6.45
C ASN A 66 8.17 -1.30 5.31
N CYS A 67 7.83 -2.40 4.65
CA CYS A 67 6.69 -2.53 3.75
C CYS A 67 5.60 -3.27 4.52
N ILE A 68 4.59 -2.53 4.95
CA ILE A 68 3.44 -3.03 5.71
C ILE A 68 2.31 -3.28 4.73
N ILE A 69 1.78 -4.51 4.71
CA ILE A 69 0.74 -4.94 3.76
C ILE A 69 -0.53 -5.21 4.55
N VAL A 70 -1.58 -4.44 4.27
CA VAL A 70 -2.89 -4.52 4.88
C VAL A 70 -3.88 -5.13 3.88
N PRO A 71 -4.16 -6.45 3.96
CA PRO A 71 -5.09 -7.11 3.06
C PRO A 71 -6.55 -6.83 3.46
N ARG A 72 -7.33 -6.24 2.56
CA ARG A 72 -8.75 -5.91 2.77
C ARG A 72 -9.56 -6.09 1.49
N HIS A 73 -9.99 -7.32 1.23
CA HIS A 73 -10.64 -7.68 -0.04
C HIS A 73 -11.79 -6.71 -0.42
N PRO A 74 -11.82 -6.19 -1.67
CA PRO A 74 -11.01 -6.60 -2.84
C PRO A 74 -9.65 -5.90 -3.01
N ILE A 75 -9.21 -5.10 -2.04
CA ILE A 75 -7.94 -4.37 -2.11
C ILE A 75 -6.88 -4.86 -1.12
N SER A 76 -5.63 -4.45 -1.35
CA SER A 76 -4.61 -4.36 -0.33
C SER A 76 -4.08 -2.93 -0.28
N VAL A 77 -3.80 -2.44 0.93
CA VAL A 77 -3.10 -1.17 1.13
C VAL A 77 -1.68 -1.52 1.55
N ILE A 78 -0.70 -0.96 0.84
CA ILE A 78 0.72 -1.16 1.12
C ILE A 78 1.31 0.17 1.54
N VAL A 79 1.92 0.19 2.72
CA VAL A 79 2.56 1.36 3.31
C VAL A 79 4.06 1.11 3.34
N LEU A 80 4.83 1.98 2.69
CA LEU A 80 6.28 1.95 2.74
C LEU A 80 6.78 3.10 3.64
N CYS A 81 7.47 2.76 4.71
CA CYS A 81 7.99 3.72 5.68
C CYS A 81 9.37 3.31 6.21
N ASP A 82 10.08 4.23 6.87
CA ASP A 82 11.40 3.94 7.45
C ASP A 82 11.37 2.78 8.45
N GLN A 83 12.50 2.08 8.58
CA GLN A 83 12.63 0.94 9.49
C GLN A 83 12.36 1.28 10.97
N GLU A 84 12.56 2.54 11.36
CA GLU A 84 12.44 3.02 12.75
C GLU A 84 11.00 3.38 13.12
N ASP A 85 10.11 3.47 12.13
CA ASP A 85 8.74 3.88 12.36
C ASP A 85 7.92 2.79 13.08
N PRO A 86 6.95 3.17 13.94
CA PRO A 86 6.08 2.21 14.61
C PRO A 86 5.19 1.46 13.61
N ILE A 87 5.44 0.16 13.46
CA ILE A 87 4.72 -0.71 12.50
C ILE A 87 3.22 -0.77 12.82
N ASP A 88 2.85 -0.88 14.09
CA ASP A 88 1.44 -1.04 14.48
C ASP A 88 0.62 0.20 14.14
N LEU A 89 1.20 1.39 14.35
CA LEU A 89 0.56 2.66 13.99
C LEU A 89 0.34 2.78 12.48
N TRP A 90 1.35 2.45 11.68
CA TRP A 90 1.21 2.48 10.22
C TRP A 90 0.26 1.40 9.69
N ARG A 91 0.16 0.27 10.39
CA ARG A 91 -0.85 -0.76 10.06
C ARG A 91 -2.25 -0.23 10.32
N GLU A 92 -2.51 0.39 11.47
CA GLU A 92 -3.80 1.01 11.79
C GLU A 92 -4.16 2.09 10.76
N PHE A 93 -3.19 2.91 10.36
CA PHE A 93 -3.38 3.90 9.31
C PHE A 93 -3.73 3.26 7.96
N GLY A 94 -3.07 2.16 7.58
CA GLY A 94 -3.38 1.40 6.38
C GLY A 94 -4.79 0.78 6.41
N GLU A 95 -5.26 0.31 7.56
CA GLU A 95 -6.64 -0.17 7.74
C GLU A 95 -7.65 0.97 7.54
N GLU A 96 -7.40 2.15 8.13
CA GLU A 96 -8.29 3.32 7.96
C GLU A 96 -8.36 3.77 6.48
N ILE A 97 -7.23 3.75 5.77
CA ILE A 97 -7.19 4.02 4.33
C ILE A 97 -8.03 3.01 3.56
N ALA A 98 -7.90 1.71 3.89
CA ALA A 98 -8.64 0.66 3.22
C ALA A 98 -10.15 0.81 3.43
N GLU A 99 -10.57 1.13 4.65
CA GLU A 99 -11.98 1.38 4.98
C GLU A 99 -12.53 2.57 4.19
N ARG A 100 -11.87 3.72 4.24
CA ARG A 100 -12.32 4.92 3.50
C ARG A 100 -12.33 4.72 1.99
N PHE A 101 -11.39 3.95 1.44
CA PHE A 101 -11.37 3.64 0.01
C PHE A 101 -12.62 2.83 -0.37
N LEU A 102 -12.93 1.79 0.40
CA LEU A 102 -14.09 0.94 0.15
C LEU A 102 -15.42 1.64 0.43
N GLU A 103 -15.46 2.60 1.35
CA GLU A 103 -16.63 3.47 1.52
C GLU A 103 -16.86 4.37 0.30
N MET A 104 -15.79 4.90 -0.30
CA MET A 104 -15.90 5.83 -1.43
C MET A 104 -16.22 5.14 -2.76
N PHE A 105 -15.67 3.95 -2.99
CA PHE A 105 -15.74 3.26 -4.29
C PHE A 105 -16.52 1.93 -4.25
N GLY A 106 -16.85 1.43 -3.07
CA GLY A 106 -17.45 0.12 -2.89
C GLY A 106 -16.49 -1.02 -3.22
N LYS A 107 -17.06 -2.22 -3.41
CA LYS A 107 -16.32 -3.45 -3.74
C LYS A 107 -16.46 -3.89 -5.20
N ASN A 108 -17.40 -3.29 -5.93
CA ASN A 108 -17.77 -3.68 -7.30
C ASN A 108 -17.36 -2.58 -8.28
N TYR A 109 -16.06 -2.39 -8.47
CA TYR A 109 -15.51 -1.43 -9.42
C TYR A 109 -14.76 -2.13 -10.55
N ILE A 110 -14.56 -1.42 -11.66
CA ILE A 110 -13.74 -1.90 -12.79
C ILE A 110 -12.29 -1.51 -12.49
N HIS A 111 -11.49 -2.47 -12.04
CA HIS A 111 -10.13 -2.24 -11.53
C HIS A 111 -9.16 -1.72 -12.61
N GLU A 112 -9.46 -1.94 -13.89
CA GLU A 112 -8.69 -1.44 -15.03
C GLU A 112 -8.91 0.06 -15.29
N LYS A 113 -10.00 0.64 -14.78
CA LYS A 113 -10.31 2.08 -14.91
C LYS A 113 -9.68 2.87 -13.77
N VAL A 114 -8.35 2.87 -13.69
CA VAL A 114 -7.59 3.46 -12.55
C VAL A 114 -7.86 4.96 -12.34
N ASP A 115 -8.21 5.69 -13.39
CA ASP A 115 -8.50 7.13 -13.33
C ASP A 115 -9.62 7.49 -12.34
N GLN A 116 -10.57 6.57 -12.10
CA GLN A 116 -11.68 6.82 -11.17
C GLN A 116 -11.21 7.01 -9.71
N PHE A 117 -10.04 6.46 -9.37
CA PHE A 117 -9.51 6.45 -8.01
C PHE A 117 -8.64 7.67 -7.70
N LYS A 118 -8.21 8.43 -8.72
CA LYS A 118 -7.28 9.58 -8.55
C LYS A 118 -7.74 10.59 -7.50
N LYS A 119 -9.06 10.82 -7.38
CA LYS A 119 -9.64 11.75 -6.38
C LYS A 119 -9.36 11.34 -4.93
N PHE A 120 -9.01 10.08 -4.68
CA PHE A 120 -8.73 9.58 -3.34
C PHE A 120 -7.35 10.01 -2.83
N ALA A 121 -6.44 10.42 -3.71
CA ALA A 121 -5.15 10.98 -3.30
C ALA A 121 -5.31 12.19 -2.37
N GLU A 122 -6.31 13.05 -2.62
CA GLU A 122 -6.61 14.19 -1.73
C GLU A 122 -7.13 13.74 -0.36
N VAL A 123 -7.87 12.61 -0.29
CA VAL A 123 -8.32 12.03 0.98
C VAL A 123 -7.12 11.56 1.79
N ILE A 124 -6.20 10.82 1.16
CA ILE A 124 -4.95 10.36 1.79
C ILE A 124 -4.13 11.57 2.26
N LYS A 125 -4.01 12.61 1.44
CA LYS A 125 -3.28 13.83 1.78
C LYS A 125 -3.84 14.48 3.06
N VAL A 126 -5.16 14.62 3.17
CA VAL A 126 -5.82 15.18 4.36
C VAL A 126 -5.61 14.29 5.58
N MET A 127 -5.69 12.96 5.43
CA MET A 127 -5.38 12.02 6.51
C MET A 127 -3.94 12.18 7.00
N CYS A 128 -3.00 12.36 6.07
CA CYS A 128 -1.60 12.56 6.39
C CYS A 128 -1.33 13.86 7.14
N MET A 129 -1.95 14.99 6.74
CA MET A 129 -1.82 16.28 7.45
C MET A 129 -2.35 16.24 8.88
N GLY A 130 -3.33 15.37 9.17
CA GLY A 130 -3.86 15.17 10.52
C GLY A 130 -2.97 14.29 11.41
N SER A 131 -2.02 13.56 10.82
CA SER A 131 -1.12 12.67 11.51
C SER A 131 0.24 13.36 11.71
N LYS A 132 0.83 13.27 12.91
CA LYS A 132 2.21 13.73 13.16
C LYS A 132 3.29 12.83 12.50
N TYR A 133 2.87 11.89 11.66
CA TYR A 133 3.71 10.80 11.16
C TYR A 133 4.00 10.91 9.66
N CYS A 134 3.28 11.76 8.94
CA CYS A 134 3.50 12.00 7.51
C CYS A 134 4.43 13.19 7.20
N GLU A 135 5.01 13.85 8.22
CA GLU A 135 6.03 14.91 8.08
C GLU A 135 7.45 14.39 8.31
#